data_AF-A0A2M8LG68-F1
#
_entry.id   AF-A0A2M8LG68-F1
#
_cell.length_a   1.000
_cell.length_b   1.000
_cell.length_c   1.000
_cell.angle_alpha   90.00
_cell.angle_beta   90.00
_cell.angle_gamma   90.00
#
_symmetry.space_group_name_H-M   'P 1'
#
loop_
_entity.id
_entity.type
_entity.pdbx_description
1 polymer ?
#
loop_
_entity_poly.entity_id
_entity_poly.type
_entity_poly.pdbx_seq_one_letter_code
_entity_poly.pdbx_strand_id
1 'polypeptide(L)'
;MIRAILLILALIILFTVQVSFIQALPFPFDRIPLVLVVTIYLYQYETRTVVWWWLISYGLVLDVLAISYAPLEVLSYTIVSFSMILLVQHIFTNKSFYGVTATALLSLVVLSISQLGTSVLYHLSGSTQLIWRNILFTNVWAGLFACLLLLFIFPSLKKSWGHIERFVLNRI
;
A
#
# COMPACT_ATOMS: atom_id res chain seq x y z
N MET A 1 18.41 13.48 -11.39
CA MET A 1 18.32 12.21 -12.17
C MET A 1 18.55 10.98 -11.29
N ILE A 2 19.69 10.86 -10.58
CA ILE A 2 20.01 9.70 -9.72
C ILE A 2 18.88 9.36 -8.73
N ARG A 3 18.32 10.36 -8.04
CA ARG A 3 17.21 10.15 -7.08
C ARG A 3 15.94 9.58 -7.70
N ALA A 4 15.61 9.96 -8.94
CA ALA A 4 14.46 9.42 -9.65
C ALA A 4 14.69 7.97 -10.05
N ILE A 5 15.90 7.65 -10.53
CA ILE A 5 16.32 6.27 -10.84
C ILE A 5 16.22 5.38 -9.59
N LEU A 6 16.71 5.86 -8.44
CA LEU A 6 16.61 5.11 -7.17
C LEU A 6 15.16 4.86 -6.74
N LEU A 7 14.25 5.83 -6.92
CA LEU A 7 12.82 5.64 -6.62
C LEU A 7 12.17 4.62 -7.55
N ILE A 8 12.49 4.67 -8.85
CA ILE A 8 11.98 3.69 -9.82
C ILE A 8 12.52 2.29 -9.49
N LEU A 9 13.81 2.17 -9.17
CA LEU A 9 14.42 0.90 -8.79
C LEU A 9 13.81 0.36 -7.50
N ALA A 10 13.57 1.21 -6.50
CA ALA A 10 12.88 0.83 -5.27
C ALA A 10 11.45 0.34 -5.56
N LEU A 11 10.72 1.02 -6.45
CA LEU A 11 9.39 0.60 -6.88
C LEU A 11 9.41 -0.79 -7.54
N ILE A 12 10.34 -1.02 -8.46
CA ILE A 12 10.48 -2.31 -9.16
C ILE A 12 10.75 -3.42 -8.14
N ILE A 13 11.71 -3.23 -7.24
CA ILE A 13 12.02 -4.20 -6.18
C ILE A 13 10.78 -4.47 -5.31
N LEU A 14 10.08 -3.40 -4.90
CA LEU A 14 8.89 -3.49 -4.06
C LEU A 14 7.79 -4.31 -4.76
N PHE A 15 7.58 -4.09 -6.05
CA PHE A 15 6.60 -4.83 -6.85
C PHE A 15 7.01 -6.28 -7.05
N THR A 16 8.28 -6.55 -7.35
CA THR A 16 8.79 -7.92 -7.48
C THR A 16 8.62 -8.69 -6.19
N VAL A 17 8.93 -8.09 -5.03
CA VAL A 17 8.72 -8.74 -3.73
C VAL A 17 7.23 -8.98 -3.48
N GLN A 18 6.36 -8.00 -3.75
CA GLN A 18 4.92 -8.17 -3.56
C GLN A 18 4.33 -9.27 -4.44
N VAL A 19 4.63 -9.27 -5.74
CA VAL A 19 4.00 -10.17 -6.71
C VAL A 19 4.68 -11.54 -6.73
N SER A 20 6.01 -11.59 -6.71
CA SER A 20 6.74 -12.87 -6.85
C SER A 20 6.94 -13.60 -5.53
N PHE A 21 7.05 -12.90 -4.40
CA PHE A 21 7.28 -13.53 -3.11
C PHE A 21 6.01 -13.56 -2.26
N ILE A 22 5.40 -12.41 -1.97
CA ILE A 22 4.26 -12.34 -1.04
C ILE A 22 3.05 -13.08 -1.61
N GLN A 23 2.64 -12.78 -2.85
CA GLN A 23 1.48 -13.43 -3.46
C GLN A 23 1.67 -14.95 -3.69
N ALA A 24 2.91 -15.45 -3.65
CA ALA A 24 3.19 -16.89 -3.74
C ALA A 24 3.04 -17.62 -2.40
N LEU A 25 2.92 -16.90 -1.27
CA LEU A 25 2.74 -17.51 0.04
C LEU A 25 1.34 -18.12 0.18
N PRO A 26 1.16 -19.14 1.04
CA PRO A 26 -0.17 -19.66 1.33
C PRO A 26 -1.01 -18.62 2.09
N PHE A 27 -2.32 -18.66 1.87
CA PHE A 27 -3.28 -17.89 2.65
C PHE A 27 -3.09 -18.14 4.16
N PRO A 28 -3.10 -17.12 5.04
CA PRO A 28 -3.43 -15.71 4.77
C PRO A 28 -2.22 -14.80 4.43
N PHE A 29 -1.01 -15.35 4.33
CA PHE A 29 0.21 -14.55 4.17
C PHE A 29 0.34 -13.90 2.78
N ASP A 30 -0.39 -14.38 1.78
CA ASP A 30 -0.57 -13.73 0.47
C ASP A 30 -1.25 -12.34 0.55
N ARG A 31 -1.84 -11.99 1.69
CA ARG A 31 -2.57 -10.73 1.91
C ARG A 31 -1.73 -9.61 2.50
N ILE A 32 -0.44 -9.81 2.71
CA ILE A 32 0.44 -8.76 3.25
C ILE A 32 0.47 -7.56 2.28
N PRO A 33 -0.03 -6.37 2.66
CA PRO A 33 -0.16 -5.24 1.73
C PRO A 33 1.12 -4.38 1.75
N LEU A 34 2.25 -4.96 1.36
CA LEU A 34 3.58 -4.33 1.47
C LEU A 34 3.65 -3.03 0.68
N VAL A 35 3.20 -3.04 -0.59
CA VAL A 35 3.21 -1.83 -1.44
C VAL A 35 2.43 -0.69 -0.79
N LEU A 36 1.24 -0.99 -0.27
CA LEU A 36 0.38 0.01 0.36
C LEU A 36 1.03 0.61 1.60
N VAL A 37 1.52 -0.24 2.50
CA VAL A 37 2.14 0.20 3.75
C VAL A 37 3.40 1.02 3.49
N VAL A 38 4.26 0.56 2.58
CA VAL A 38 5.51 1.27 2.23
C VAL A 38 5.21 2.61 1.58
N THR A 39 4.25 2.68 0.65
CA THR A 39 3.88 3.95 0.02
C THR A 39 3.33 4.95 1.04
N ILE A 40 2.42 4.54 1.93
CA ILE A 40 1.88 5.42 2.97
C ILE A 40 2.97 5.90 3.92
N TYR A 41 3.85 5.00 4.35
CA TYR A 41 4.99 5.34 5.19
C TYR A 41 5.91 6.38 4.51
N LEU A 42 6.29 6.14 3.25
CA LEU A 42 7.16 7.06 2.51
C LEU A 42 6.49 8.41 2.25
N TYR A 43 5.19 8.41 1.98
CA TYR A 43 4.42 9.62 1.70
C TYR A 43 4.24 10.48 2.96
N GLN A 44 3.79 9.87 4.06
CA GLN A 44 3.42 10.58 5.29
C GLN A 44 4.61 10.84 6.23
N TYR A 45 5.43 9.84 6.51
CA TYR A 45 6.53 9.95 7.47
C TYR A 45 7.77 10.58 6.84
N GLU A 46 8.24 9.99 5.73
CA GLU A 46 9.42 10.46 4.99
C GLU A 46 9.14 11.66 4.07
N THR A 47 7.88 12.10 3.96
CA THR A 47 7.46 13.25 3.14
C THR A 47 7.90 13.15 1.67
N ARG A 48 7.99 11.94 1.13
CA ARG A 48 8.32 11.68 -0.28
C ARG A 48 7.05 11.73 -1.11
N THR A 49 6.53 12.93 -1.36
CA THR A 49 5.23 13.11 -2.06
C THR A 49 5.16 12.38 -3.40
N VAL A 50 6.27 12.30 -4.15
CA VAL A 50 6.36 11.62 -5.45
C VAL A 50 5.91 10.16 -5.41
N VAL A 51 5.88 9.46 -4.27
CA VAL A 51 5.49 8.04 -4.21
C VAL A 51 3.99 7.78 -4.39
N TRP A 52 3.15 8.82 -4.47
CA TRP A 52 1.69 8.65 -4.60
C TRP A 52 1.28 7.76 -5.78
N TRP A 53 1.94 7.91 -6.93
CA TRP A 53 1.61 7.16 -8.15
C TRP A 53 2.00 5.67 -8.07
N TRP A 54 2.77 5.25 -7.06
CA TRP A 54 3.15 3.84 -6.87
C TRP A 54 1.92 2.94 -6.67
N LEU A 55 0.88 3.43 -5.97
CA LEU A 55 -0.36 2.68 -5.78
C LEU A 55 -1.10 2.49 -7.10
N ILE A 56 -1.16 3.53 -7.93
CA ILE A 56 -1.82 3.48 -9.24
C ILE A 56 -1.10 2.51 -10.16
N SER A 57 0.23 2.60 -10.24
CA SER A 57 1.04 1.64 -10.99
C SER A 57 0.89 0.22 -10.48
N TYR A 58 0.72 0.02 -9.18
CA TYR A 58 0.49 -1.30 -8.63
C TYR A 58 -0.85 -1.88 -9.06
N GLY A 59 -1.93 -1.09 -9.02
CA GLY A 59 -3.23 -1.49 -9.57
C GLY A 59 -3.13 -1.87 -11.05
N LEU A 60 -2.37 -1.12 -11.85
CA LEU A 60 -2.12 -1.43 -13.27
C LEU A 60 -1.44 -2.79 -13.44
N VAL A 61 -0.43 -3.09 -12.62
CA VAL A 61 0.26 -4.37 -12.66
C VAL A 61 -0.69 -5.52 -12.31
N LEU A 62 -1.54 -5.36 -11.29
CA LEU A 62 -2.51 -6.39 -10.91
C LEU A 62 -3.51 -6.70 -12.02
N ASP A 63 -4.04 -5.67 -12.67
CA ASP A 63 -4.98 -5.82 -13.78
C ASP A 63 -4.30 -6.42 -15.03
N VAL A 64 -3.09 -5.99 -15.38
CA VAL A 64 -2.34 -6.51 -16.55
C VAL A 64 -1.96 -7.97 -16.38
N LEU A 65 -1.57 -8.37 -15.17
CA LEU A 65 -1.18 -9.76 -14.89
C LEU A 65 -2.37 -10.67 -14.58
N ALA A 66 -3.59 -10.12 -14.49
CA ALA A 66 -4.79 -10.84 -14.07
C ALA A 66 -4.64 -11.60 -12.74
N ILE A 67 -3.86 -11.02 -11.79
CA ILE A 67 -3.66 -11.53 -10.42
C ILE A 67 -4.56 -10.75 -9.43
N SER A 68 -5.52 -9.99 -9.96
CA SER A 68 -6.41 -9.15 -9.19
C SER A 68 -7.46 -9.95 -8.41
N TYR A 69 -7.89 -9.39 -7.27
CA TYR A 69 -8.91 -10.00 -6.42
C TYR A 69 -10.30 -9.44 -6.71
N ALA A 70 -10.36 -8.20 -7.19
CA ALA A 70 -11.55 -7.56 -7.70
C ALA A 70 -11.31 -7.09 -9.15
N PRO A 71 -12.36 -6.95 -9.97
CA PRO A 71 -12.21 -6.32 -11.27
C PRO A 71 -11.81 -4.85 -11.11
N LEU A 72 -10.96 -4.37 -12.03
CA LEU A 72 -10.53 -2.98 -12.15
C LEU A 72 -9.76 -2.47 -10.91
N GLU A 73 -8.73 -3.21 -10.48
CA GLU A 73 -7.90 -2.82 -9.33
C GLU A 73 -7.25 -1.45 -9.52
N VAL A 74 -6.92 -1.06 -10.75
CA VAL A 74 -6.42 0.30 -11.07
C VAL A 74 -7.33 1.37 -10.50
N LEU A 75 -8.65 1.22 -10.67
CA LEU A 75 -9.63 2.20 -10.23
C LEU A 75 -9.64 2.25 -8.69
N SER A 76 -9.69 1.09 -8.04
CA SER A 76 -9.64 0.98 -6.58
C SER A 76 -8.37 1.60 -5.99
N TYR A 77 -7.19 1.27 -6.51
CA TYR A 77 -5.92 1.85 -6.05
C TYR A 77 -5.78 3.34 -6.36
N THR A 78 -6.41 3.83 -7.42
CA THR A 78 -6.48 5.27 -7.71
C THR A 78 -7.29 6.00 -6.63
N ILE A 79 -8.47 5.48 -6.28
CA ILE A 79 -9.30 6.05 -5.19
C ILE A 79 -8.53 6.02 -3.86
N VAL A 80 -7.84 4.92 -3.56
CA VAL A 80 -7.00 4.80 -2.35
C VAL A 80 -5.86 5.81 -2.34
N SER A 81 -5.20 6.03 -3.48
CA SER A 81 -4.14 7.04 -3.58
C SER A 81 -4.66 8.44 -3.27
N PHE A 82 -5.81 8.83 -3.82
CA PHE A 82 -6.44 10.12 -3.52
C PHE A 82 -6.86 10.22 -2.05
N SER A 83 -7.45 9.15 -1.50
CA SER A 83 -7.82 9.10 -0.09
C SER A 83 -6.60 9.25 0.82
N MET A 84 -5.50 8.54 0.55
CA MET A 84 -4.24 8.67 1.29
C MET A 84 -3.76 10.13 1.28
N ILE A 85 -3.74 10.78 0.13
CA ILE A 85 -3.32 12.18 0.01
C ILE A 85 -4.17 13.09 0.92
N LEU A 86 -5.50 12.96 0.85
CA LEU A 86 -6.42 13.75 1.68
C LEU A 86 -6.25 13.47 3.17
N LEU A 87 -6.15 12.20 3.56
CA LEU A 87 -5.94 11.78 4.94
C LEU A 87 -4.65 12.39 5.49
N VAL A 88 -3.55 12.33 4.75
CA VAL A 88 -2.25 12.84 5.19
C VAL A 88 -2.23 14.37 5.25
N GLN A 89 -2.85 15.05 4.27
CA GLN A 89 -2.81 16.52 4.19
C GLN A 89 -3.76 17.21 5.17
N HIS A 90 -4.90 16.58 5.51
CA HIS A 90 -5.97 17.25 6.23
C HIS A 90 -6.35 16.61 7.57
N ILE A 91 -6.10 15.31 7.78
CA ILE A 91 -6.59 14.60 8.97
C ILE A 91 -5.42 14.15 9.85
N PHE A 92 -4.47 13.41 9.28
CA PHE A 92 -3.31 12.84 9.99
C PHE A 92 -2.01 13.52 9.56
N THR A 93 -1.93 14.83 9.77
CA THR A 93 -0.77 15.65 9.42
C THR A 93 0.49 15.32 10.23
N ASN A 94 0.32 14.67 11.40
CA ASN A 94 1.42 14.30 12.28
C ASN A 94 2.23 13.12 11.75
N LYS A 95 3.56 13.25 11.79
CA LYS A 95 4.54 12.17 11.49
C LYS A 95 4.68 11.17 12.64
N SER A 96 3.58 10.68 13.19
CA SER A 96 3.59 9.70 14.28
C SER A 96 3.25 8.31 13.77
N PHE A 97 3.68 7.28 14.51
CA PHE A 97 3.30 5.89 14.24
C PHE A 97 1.78 5.73 14.18
N TYR A 98 1.07 6.37 15.10
CA TYR A 98 -0.39 6.37 15.14
C TYR A 98 -1.01 6.99 13.88
N GLY A 99 -0.47 8.13 13.39
CA GLY A 99 -0.96 8.78 12.18
C GLY A 99 -0.78 7.92 10.93
N VAL A 100 0.37 7.27 10.79
CA VAL A 100 0.66 6.36 9.67
C VAL A 100 -0.21 5.11 9.72
N THR A 101 -0.37 4.53 10.92
CA THR A 101 -1.20 3.34 11.12
C THR A 101 -2.67 3.63 10.83
N ALA A 102 -3.19 4.76 11.33
CA ALA A 102 -4.56 5.18 11.06
C ALA A 102 -4.80 5.41 9.57
N THR A 103 -3.83 6.03 8.89
CA THR A 103 -3.90 6.28 7.44
C THR A 103 -3.89 4.96 6.67
N ALA A 104 -3.02 4.02 7.01
CA ALA A 104 -2.97 2.69 6.40
C ALA A 104 -4.29 1.91 6.56
N LEU A 105 -4.86 1.90 7.76
CA LEU A 105 -6.12 1.22 8.03
C LEU A 105 -7.30 1.86 7.29
N LEU A 106 -7.41 3.19 7.29
CA LEU A 106 -8.46 3.88 6.56
C LEU A 106 -8.31 3.72 5.04
N SER A 107 -7.07 3.75 4.51
CA SER A 107 -6.80 3.43 3.12
C SER A 107 -7.24 2.01 2.74
N LEU A 108 -7.09 1.02 3.63
CA LEU A 108 -7.60 -0.34 3.41
C LEU A 108 -9.12 -0.44 3.48
N VAL A 109 -9.77 0.35 4.35
CA VAL A 109 -11.24 0.45 4.37
C VAL A 109 -11.74 1.03 3.05
N VAL A 110 -11.10 2.10 2.56
CA VAL A 110 -11.42 2.70 1.24
C VAL A 110 -11.18 1.70 0.12
N LEU A 111 -10.08 0.95 0.16
CA LEU A 111 -9.80 -0.12 -0.80
C LEU A 111 -10.94 -1.15 -0.82
N SER A 112 -11.34 -1.63 0.37
CA SER A 112 -12.41 -2.62 0.51
C SER A 112 -13.75 -2.14 -0.05
N ILE A 113 -14.14 -0.90 0.28
CA ILE A 113 -15.37 -0.31 -0.23
C ILE A 113 -15.31 -0.16 -1.75
N SER A 114 -14.18 0.30 -2.29
CA SER A 114 -14.02 0.48 -3.73
C SER A 114 -14.06 -0.85 -4.49
N GLN A 115 -13.38 -1.90 -4.01
CA GLN A 115 -13.36 -3.23 -4.60
C GLN A 115 -14.73 -3.92 -4.54
N LEU A 116 -15.47 -3.73 -3.44
CA LEU A 116 -16.86 -4.17 -3.34
C LEU A 116 -17.74 -3.44 -4.35
N GLY A 117 -17.57 -2.12 -4.47
CA GLY A 117 -18.28 -1.30 -5.45
C GLY A 117 -18.05 -1.77 -6.89
N THR A 118 -16.80 -1.98 -7.30
CA THR A 118 -16.47 -2.48 -8.64
C THR A 118 -17.03 -3.89 -8.87
N SER A 119 -16.96 -4.76 -7.87
CA SER A 119 -17.51 -6.12 -7.95
C SER A 119 -19.04 -6.13 -8.08
N VAL A 120 -19.74 -5.23 -7.37
CA VAL A 120 -21.20 -5.07 -7.50
C VAL A 120 -21.56 -4.54 -8.89
N LEU A 121 -20.86 -3.52 -9.39
CA LEU A 121 -21.11 -2.99 -10.73
C LEU A 121 -20.87 -4.06 -11.81
N TYR A 122 -19.83 -4.86 -11.66
CA TYR A 122 -19.54 -5.97 -12.57
C TYR A 122 -20.58 -7.10 -12.51
N HIS A 123 -21.14 -7.36 -11.32
CA HIS A 123 -22.26 -8.28 -11.14
C HIS A 123 -23.57 -7.76 -11.73
N LEU A 124 -23.80 -6.45 -11.70
CA LEU A 124 -24.98 -5.86 -12.34
C LEU A 124 -24.88 -5.84 -13.86
N SER A 125 -23.66 -5.78 -14.42
CA SER A 125 -23.43 -5.80 -15.87
C SER A 125 -23.32 -7.19 -16.47
N GLY A 126 -23.21 -8.25 -15.66
CA GLY A 126 -23.19 -9.64 -16.13
C GLY A 126 -23.52 -10.66 -15.04
N SER A 127 -24.02 -11.84 -15.41
CA SER A 127 -24.50 -12.89 -14.50
C SER A 127 -23.39 -13.64 -13.71
N THR A 128 -22.31 -12.96 -13.34
CA THR A 128 -21.20 -13.54 -12.55
C THR A 128 -21.58 -13.64 -11.07
N GLN A 129 -20.93 -14.49 -10.27
CA GLN A 129 -21.25 -14.60 -8.84
C GLN A 129 -20.62 -13.45 -8.05
N LEU A 130 -21.40 -12.83 -7.15
CA LEU A 130 -20.91 -11.80 -6.24
C LEU A 130 -20.05 -12.40 -5.12
N ILE A 131 -18.73 -12.23 -5.18
CA ILE A 131 -17.77 -12.79 -4.21
C ILE A 131 -17.43 -11.81 -3.06
N TRP A 132 -18.44 -11.11 -2.54
CA TRP A 132 -18.27 -10.04 -1.54
C TRP A 132 -17.62 -10.53 -0.22
N ARG A 133 -17.95 -11.75 0.21
CA ARG A 133 -17.43 -12.34 1.46
C ARG A 133 -15.91 -12.52 1.39
N ASN A 134 -15.38 -12.94 0.24
CA ASN A 134 -13.94 -13.14 0.09
C ASN A 134 -13.21 -11.81 0.17
N ILE A 135 -13.70 -10.77 -0.51
CA ILE A 135 -13.11 -9.42 -0.50
C ILE A 135 -13.01 -8.89 0.93
N LEU A 136 -14.10 -8.97 1.71
CA LEU A 136 -14.09 -8.53 3.10
C LEU A 136 -13.11 -9.34 3.94
N PHE A 137 -13.17 -10.68 3.84
CA PHE A 137 -12.30 -11.55 4.63
C PHE A 137 -10.82 -11.33 4.32
N THR A 138 -10.46 -11.18 3.04
CA THR A 138 -9.08 -10.91 2.62
C THR A 138 -8.58 -9.57 3.12
N ASN A 139 -9.43 -8.54 3.12
CA ASN A 139 -9.01 -7.20 3.54
C ASN A 139 -8.90 -7.06 5.07
N VAL A 140 -9.64 -7.86 5.85
CA VAL A 140 -9.42 -7.96 7.30
C VAL A 140 -8.01 -8.49 7.60
N TRP A 141 -7.59 -9.57 6.92
CA TRP A 141 -6.22 -10.08 7.05
C TRP A 141 -5.18 -9.06 6.60
N ALA A 142 -5.43 -8.36 5.49
CA ALA A 142 -4.55 -7.29 5.02
C ALA A 142 -4.39 -6.18 6.08
N GLY A 143 -5.47 -5.80 6.78
CA GLY A 143 -5.43 -4.84 7.88
C GLY A 143 -4.56 -5.30 9.04
N LEU A 144 -4.70 -6.56 9.46
CA LEU A 144 -3.85 -7.14 10.51
C LEU A 144 -2.37 -7.15 10.08
N PHE A 145 -2.07 -7.58 8.87
CA PHE A 145 -0.70 -7.59 8.36
C PHE A 145 -0.13 -6.19 8.12
N ALA A 146 -0.96 -5.19 7.78
CA ALA A 146 -0.53 -3.81 7.67
C ALA A 146 -0.04 -3.26 9.02
N CYS A 147 -0.80 -3.51 10.09
CA CYS A 147 -0.39 -3.15 11.45
C CYS A 147 0.91 -3.85 11.86
N LEU A 148 1.03 -5.16 11.59
CA LEU A 148 2.26 -5.91 11.88
C LEU A 148 3.45 -5.38 11.10
N LEU A 149 3.30 -5.15 9.78
CA LEU A 149 4.34 -4.57 8.94
C LEU A 149 4.81 -3.22 9.48
N LEU A 150 3.88 -2.34 9.84
CA LEU A 150 4.22 -1.03 10.39
C LEU A 150 5.00 -1.17 11.71
N LEU A 151 4.66 -2.12 12.58
CA LEU A 151 5.42 -2.39 13.81
C LEU A 151 6.88 -2.79 13.53
N PHE A 152 7.17 -3.47 12.42
CA PHE A 152 8.54 -3.84 12.04
C PHE A 152 9.26 -2.74 11.24
N ILE A 153 8.55 -2.07 10.33
CA ILE A 153 9.09 -1.03 9.46
C ILE A 153 9.49 0.21 10.28
N PHE A 154 8.62 0.65 11.19
CA PHE A 154 8.79 1.94 11.88
C PHE A 154 10.04 1.99 12.78
N PRO A 155 10.30 1.00 13.66
CA PRO A 155 11.50 0.99 14.50
C PRO A 155 12.78 0.76 13.69
N SER A 156 12.72 -0.12 12.69
CA SER A 156 13.89 -0.48 11.87
C SER A 156 14.38 0.71 11.04
N LEU A 157 13.46 1.45 10.42
CA LEU A 157 13.83 2.62 9.62
C LEU A 157 14.24 3.81 10.49
N LYS A 158 13.56 4.06 11.62
CA LYS A 158 13.99 5.09 12.58
C LYS A 158 15.39 4.83 13.12
N LYS A 159 15.72 3.57 13.43
CA LYS A 159 17.05 3.17 13.91
C LYS A 159 18.12 3.31 12.84
N SER A 160 17.84 2.88 11.60
CA SER A 160 18.76 2.98 10.47
C SER A 160 19.06 4.43 10.10
N TRP A 161 18.05 5.31 10.09
CA TRP A 161 18.25 6.74 9.86
C TRP A 161 19.17 7.37 10.90
N GLY A 162 18.95 7.07 12.19
CA GLY A 162 19.82 7.55 13.26
C GLY A 162 21.26 7.02 13.21
N HIS A 163 21.51 5.86 12.59
CA HIS A 163 22.87 5.36 12.35
C HIS A 163 23.54 6.10 11.19
N ILE A 164 22.79 6.36 10.11
CA ILE A 164 23.29 7.09 8.94
C ILE A 164 23.64 8.54 9.32
N GLU A 165 22.77 9.23 10.07
CA GLU A 165 23.07 10.59 10.55
C GLU A 165 24.33 10.63 11.40
N ARG A 166 24.50 9.69 12.36
CA ARG A 166 25.70 9.63 13.18
C ARG A 166 26.97 9.33 12.40
N PHE A 167 26.88 8.53 11.33
CA PHE A 167 28.06 8.15 10.54
C PHE A 167 28.49 9.23 9.55
N VAL A 168 27.53 9.97 8.99
CA VAL A 168 27.78 10.93 7.90
C VAL A 168 27.95 12.36 8.43
N LEU A 169 27.15 12.79 9.41
CA LEU A 169 27.19 14.18 9.91
C LEU A 169 28.27 14.43 10.97
N ASN A 170 28.72 13.42 11.73
CA ASN A 170 29.82 13.60 12.69
C ASN A 170 31.22 13.53 12.05
N ARG A 171 31.30 13.35 10.72
CA ARG A 171 32.57 13.31 9.97
C ARG A 171 32.80 14.54 9.09
N ILE A 172 31.91 15.54 9.17
CA ILE A 172 32.02 16.86 8.54
C ILE A 172 32.10 17.88 9.65
#